data_AF-A0AAW7SHA0-F1
#
_entry.id   AF-A0AAW7SHA0-F1
#
_cell.length_a   1.000
_cell.length_b   1.000
_cell.length_c   1.000
_cell.angle_alpha   90.00
_cell.angle_beta   90.00
_cell.angle_gamma   90.00
#
_symmetry.space_group_name_H-M   'P 1'
#
loop_
_entity.id
_entity.type
_entity.pdbx_description
1 polymer ?
#
loop_
_entity_poly.entity_id
_entity_poly.type
_entity_poly.pdbx_seq_one_letter_code
_entity_poly.pdbx_strand_id
1 'polypeptide(L)' 'MAEKKWIAGAINPKHKGALRKELGVKKGEKIPEKKLEAAAKKPGKEGQRARLAETLKGMKKK' A
#
# COMPACT_ATOMS: atom_id res chain seq x y z
N MET A 1 -3.33 9.80 18.77
CA MET A 1 -2.45 8.76 19.36
C MET A 1 -2.15 7.75 18.28
N ALA A 2 -0.90 7.66 17.79
CA ALA A 2 -0.53 6.66 16.80
C ALA A 2 -0.57 5.30 17.51
N GLU A 3 -1.55 4.47 17.15
CA GLU A 3 -1.70 3.13 17.70
C GLU A 3 -0.36 2.41 17.59
N LYS A 4 0.14 1.88 18.71
CA LYS A 4 1.50 1.31 18.88
C LYS A 4 1.82 0.18 17.89
N LYS A 5 0.87 -0.21 17.05
CA LYS A 5 0.92 -1.23 15.99
C LYS A 5 0.16 -0.81 14.71
N TRP A 6 0.20 0.47 14.31
CA TRP A 6 -0.54 0.96 13.12
C TRP A 6 -0.23 0.17 11.84
N ILE A 7 1.03 -0.30 11.68
CA ILE A 7 1.46 -1.13 10.55
C ILE A 7 0.76 -2.50 10.57
N ALA A 8 0.66 -3.13 11.75
CA ALA A 8 -0.04 -4.42 11.88
C ALA A 8 -1.55 -4.28 11.61
N GLY A 9 -2.15 -3.17 12.03
CA GLY A 9 -3.53 -2.82 11.67
C GLY A 9 -3.71 -2.62 10.16
N ALA A 10 -2.75 -1.95 9.51
CA ALA A 10 -2.81 -1.67 8.07
C ALA A 10 -2.57 -2.90 7.17
N ILE A 11 -1.78 -3.88 7.63
CA ILE A 11 -1.48 -5.12 6.87
C ILE A 11 -2.56 -6.20 7.05
N ASN A 12 -3.53 -5.97 7.96
CA ASN A 12 -4.62 -6.90 8.21
C ASN A 12 -5.28 -7.34 6.88
N PRO A 13 -5.59 -8.65 6.66
CA PRO A 13 -6.18 -9.16 5.43
C PRO A 13 -7.43 -8.40 4.94
N LYS A 14 -8.15 -7.72 5.84
CA LYS A 14 -9.26 -6.81 5.50
C LYS A 14 -8.86 -5.66 4.55
N HIS A 15 -7.58 -5.26 4.56
CA HIS A 15 -7.04 -4.19 3.72
C HIS A 15 -6.23 -4.70 2.53
N LYS A 16 -6.09 -6.03 2.36
CA LYS A 16 -5.39 -6.62 1.21
C LYS A 16 -6.07 -6.20 -0.09
N GLY A 17 -5.31 -5.52 -0.94
CA GLY A 17 -5.79 -5.07 -2.25
C GLY A 17 -6.62 -3.79 -2.24
N ALA A 18 -6.74 -3.08 -1.11
CA ALA A 18 -7.43 -1.78 -1.06
C ALA A 18 -6.77 -0.76 -2.01
N LEU A 19 -5.44 -0.60 -1.90
CA LEU A 19 -4.68 0.26 -2.81
C LEU A 19 -4.81 -0.17 -4.27
N ARG A 20 -4.86 -1.49 -4.52
CA ARG A 20 -5.01 -2.03 -5.87
C ARG A 20 -6.40 -1.72 -6.46
N LYS A 21 -7.44 -1.78 -5.62
CA LYS A 21 -8.82 -1.42 -5.98
C LYS A 21 -8.94 0.08 -6.24
N GLU A 22 -8.31 0.92 -5.42
CA GLU A 22 -8.25 2.38 -5.63
C GLU A 22 -7.53 2.75 -6.93
N LEU A 23 -6.45 2.04 -7.27
CA LEU A 23 -5.68 2.28 -8.51
C LEU A 23 -6.26 1.61 -9.77
N GLY A 24 -7.37 0.88 -9.64
CA GLY A 24 -8.02 0.16 -10.74
C GLY A 24 -7.16 -0.93 -11.36
N VAL A 25 -6.27 -1.55 -10.58
CA VAL A 25 -5.37 -2.60 -11.07
C VAL A 25 -6.01 -3.98 -10.89
N LYS A 26 -5.85 -4.85 -11.89
CA LYS A 26 -6.47 -6.18 -11.93
C LYS A 26 -6.04 -7.04 -10.75
N LYS A 27 -6.96 -7.86 -10.22
CA LYS A 27 -6.68 -8.75 -9.08
C LYS A 27 -5.68 -9.82 -9.49
N GLY A 28 -4.50 -9.79 -8.87
CA GLY A 28 -3.39 -10.70 -9.17
C GLY A 28 -2.27 -10.05 -9.97
N GLU A 29 -2.52 -8.88 -10.58
CA GLU A 29 -1.46 -8.11 -11.22
C GLU A 29 -0.66 -7.27 -10.22
N LYS A 30 0.62 -7.10 -10.55
CA LYS A 30 1.54 -6.23 -9.82
C LYS A 30 1.10 -4.78 -10.01
N ILE A 31 1.06 -4.00 -8.93
CA ILE A 31 0.75 -2.57 -9.04
C ILE A 31 1.87 -1.91 -9.86
N PRO A 32 1.56 -1.23 -10.98
CA PRO A 32 2.56 -0.57 -11.81
C PRO A 32 3.34 0.46 -10.98
N GLU A 33 4.66 0.52 -11.14
CA GLU A 33 5.52 1.43 -10.37
C GLU A 33 5.10 2.88 -10.56
N LYS A 34 4.80 3.31 -11.79
CA LYS A 34 4.27 4.66 -12.07
C LYS A 34 3.01 5.00 -11.28
N LYS A 35 2.07 4.05 -11.15
CA LYS A 35 0.82 4.27 -10.38
C LYS A 35 1.07 4.28 -8.88
N LEU A 36 1.98 3.44 -8.42
CA LEU A 36 2.33 3.31 -7.01
C LEU A 36 3.13 4.52 -6.51
N GLU A 37 4.08 5.03 -7.30
CA GLU A 37 4.79 6.29 -7.03
C GLU A 37 3.85 7.50 -7.05
N ALA A 38 2.95 7.57 -8.03
CA ALA A 38 1.94 8.63 -8.08
C ALA A 38 1.03 8.61 -6.85
N ALA A 39 0.65 7.41 -6.38
CA ALA A 39 -0.10 7.26 -5.14
C ALA A 39 0.74 7.64 -3.91
N ALA A 40 2.01 7.24 -3.83
CA ALA A 40 2.91 7.54 -2.71
C ALA A 40 3.19 9.04 -2.55
N LYS A 41 3.16 9.78 -3.66
CA LYS A 41 3.28 11.25 -3.68
C LYS A 41 2.00 11.96 -3.21
N LYS A 42 0.85 11.30 -3.23
CA LYS A 42 -0.40 11.93 -2.77
C LYS A 42 -0.44 12.07 -1.24
N PRO A 43 -0.99 13.17 -0.71
CA PRO A 43 -1.28 13.29 0.71
C PRO A 43 -2.48 12.42 1.12
N GLY A 44 -2.56 12.06 2.40
CA GLY A 44 -3.69 11.31 2.99
C GLY A 44 -3.52 9.80 3.05
N LYS A 45 -4.63 9.08 3.26
CA LYS A 45 -4.64 7.63 3.50
C LYS A 45 -4.19 6.81 2.27
N GLU A 46 -4.45 7.31 1.07
CA GLU A 46 -4.01 6.66 -0.18
C GLU A 46 -2.47 6.65 -0.30
N GLY A 47 -1.82 7.79 -0.03
CA GLY A 47 -0.36 7.87 -0.05
C GLY A 47 0.32 7.12 1.09
N GLN A 48 -0.29 7.09 2.28
CA GLN A 48 0.18 6.24 3.37
C GLN A 48 0.15 4.75 2.99
N ARG A 49 -0.91 4.30 2.31
CA ARG A 49 -1.02 2.91 1.81
C ARG A 49 0.02 2.61 0.74
N ALA A 50 0.28 3.55 -0.17
CA ALA A 50 1.27 3.39 -1.22
C ALA A 50 2.70 3.30 -0.67
N ARG A 51 3.08 4.19 0.26
CA ARG A 51 4.38 4.15 0.93
C ARG A 51 4.57 2.85 1.73
N LEU A 52 3.54 2.38 2.42
CA LEU A 52 3.57 1.09 3.09
C LEU A 52 3.79 -0.06 2.09
N ALA A 53 3.14 -0.03 0.93
CA ALA A 53 3.34 -1.04 -0.10
C ALA A 53 4.79 -1.03 -0.65
N GLU A 54 5.42 0.14 -0.78
CA GLU A 54 6.85 0.26 -1.12
C GLU A 54 7.74 -0.37 -0.05
N THR A 55 7.50 -0.04 1.22
CA THR A 55 8.25 -0.62 2.34
C THR A 55 8.14 -2.16 2.35
N LEU A 56 6.94 -2.70 2.13
CA LEU A 56 6.70 -4.14 2.10
C LEU A 56 7.32 -4.82 0.86
N LYS A 57 7.40 -4.14 -0.28
CA LYS A 57 8.11 -4.64 -1.48
C LYS A 57 9.60 -4.83 -1.17
N GLY A 58 10.21 -3.93 -0.40
CA GLY A 58 11.59 -4.06 0.07
C GLY A 58 11.79 -5.21 1.05
N MET A 59 10.85 -5.40 1.99
CA MET A 59 10.93 -6.48 2.99
C MET A 59 10.81 -7.90 2.40
N LYS A 60 10.09 -8.08 1.28
CA LYS A 60 9.93 -9.38 0.60
C LYS A 60 11.11 -9.82 -0.27
N LYS A 61 12.17 -9.00 -0.37
CA LYS A 61 13.29 -9.25 -1.29
C LYS A 61 14.42 -10.11 -0.67
N LYS A 62 14.17 -10.77 0.47
CA LYS A 62 15.14 -11.61 1.18
C LYS A 62 14.56 -12.99 1.44
#